data_AF-A0A4R1BAF3-F1
#
_entry.id   AF-A0A4R1BAF3-F1
#
_cell.length_a   1.000
_cell.length_b   1.000
_cell.length_c   1.000
_cell.angle_alpha   90.00
_cell.angle_beta   90.00
_cell.angle_gamma   90.00
#
_symmetry.space_group_name_H-M   'P 1'
#
loop_
_entity.id
_entity.type
_entity.pdbx_description
1 polymer ?
#
loop_
_entity_poly.entity_id
_entity_poly.type
_entity_poly.pdbx_seq_one_letter_code
_entity_poly.pdbx_strand_id
1 'polypeptide(L)'
;MGRNRIHHATLRVFSLSALFACAFGALALLATAFDFDAFVQLAARRYGARTEQVAGQWRNLLTASRTLPEVERVRKVNDFFNRQITYKEDSEVWGQSDYWATPLETMGRGAGDCEDFAIAKYFSLLLAGLPADRLRLTYVKAKIGGRYSNISIAHMVLGYYPETNDEPLILDNLLADIRPASQRPDLTPVFSFNTEGLWVGNAPGGTSAGSSTSRLSRWRDLLSRMKAEGFE
;
A
#
# COMPACT_ATOMS: atom_id res chain seq x y z
N MET A 1 63.93 12.69 -72.69
CA MET A 1 64.93 11.60 -72.55
C MET A 1 65.41 11.62 -71.11
N GLY A 2 65.13 10.59 -70.30
CA GLY A 2 65.54 10.53 -68.90
C GLY A 2 64.53 9.81 -68.00
N ARG A 3 64.82 8.54 -67.70
CA ARG A 3 64.05 7.59 -66.87
C ARG A 3 64.26 7.79 -65.37
N ASN A 4 63.26 7.30 -64.61
CA ASN A 4 63.31 6.69 -63.27
C ASN A 4 63.58 7.56 -62.03
N ARG A 5 62.64 7.51 -61.08
CA ARG A 5 62.72 6.57 -59.94
C ARG A 5 61.38 6.40 -59.23
N ILE A 6 61.07 5.13 -58.97
CA ILE A 6 59.96 4.62 -58.16
C ILE A 6 60.41 4.68 -56.69
N HIS A 7 59.58 5.24 -55.81
CA HIS A 7 59.65 4.96 -54.38
C HIS A 7 58.27 4.49 -53.90
N HIS A 8 58.25 3.24 -53.43
CA HIS A 8 57.11 2.64 -52.75
C HIS A 8 56.87 3.34 -51.41
N ALA A 9 55.66 3.82 -51.18
CA ALA A 9 55.17 4.17 -49.85
C ALA A 9 53.93 3.31 -49.56
N THR A 10 54.00 2.60 -48.45
CA THR A 10 53.08 1.56 -47.97
C THR A 10 51.71 2.12 -47.58
N LEU A 11 50.66 1.45 -48.08
CA LEU A 11 49.26 1.66 -47.70
C LEU A 11 49.07 1.28 -46.22
N ARG A 12 48.66 2.22 -45.36
CA ARG A 12 48.04 1.90 -44.06
C ARG A 12 46.54 2.09 -44.20
N VAL A 13 45.84 0.97 -44.31
CA VAL A 13 44.39 0.88 -44.18
C VAL A 13 44.05 1.18 -42.71
N PHE A 14 43.45 2.34 -42.45
CA PHE A 14 42.76 2.60 -41.18
C PHE A 14 41.29 2.21 -41.36
N SER A 15 40.91 1.17 -40.61
CA SER A 15 39.60 0.54 -40.62
C SER A 15 38.49 1.50 -40.20
N LEU A 16 37.45 1.58 -41.05
CA LEU A 16 36.11 2.05 -40.68
C LEU A 16 35.55 1.13 -39.59
N SER A 17 35.30 1.63 -38.38
CA SER A 17 34.18 1.18 -37.52
C SER A 17 34.13 1.99 -36.22
N ALA A 18 33.24 2.97 -36.13
CA ALA A 18 32.54 3.36 -34.88
C ALA A 18 31.74 4.65 -35.08
N LEU A 19 30.63 4.60 -35.82
CA LEU A 19 29.66 5.71 -35.86
C LEU A 19 28.24 5.16 -36.12
N PHE A 20 27.83 4.13 -35.38
CA PHE A 20 26.46 3.62 -35.41
C PHE A 20 26.12 2.85 -34.12
N ALA A 21 26.16 3.52 -32.97
CA ALA A 21 25.66 2.96 -31.71
C ALA A 21 25.36 4.06 -30.67
N CYS A 22 24.38 4.91 -30.92
CA CYS A 22 23.84 5.83 -29.88
C CYS A 22 22.31 5.96 -29.95
N ALA A 23 21.61 4.94 -30.44
CA ALA A 23 20.15 4.91 -30.50
C ALA A 23 19.61 3.61 -29.89
N PHE A 24 20.00 3.28 -28.65
CA PHE A 24 19.35 2.22 -27.88
C PHE A 24 19.51 2.52 -26.39
N GLY A 25 18.38 2.62 -25.67
CA GLY A 25 18.38 2.43 -24.21
C GLY A 25 17.80 3.55 -23.36
N ALA A 26 16.61 4.06 -23.69
CA ALA A 26 15.75 4.66 -22.67
C ALA A 26 14.33 4.10 -22.82
N LEU A 27 14.20 2.78 -22.65
CA LEU A 27 12.89 2.19 -22.37
C LEU A 27 12.55 2.56 -20.93
N ALA A 28 11.94 3.73 -20.73
CA ALA A 28 11.31 4.03 -19.46
C ALA A 28 10.23 2.97 -19.24
N LEU A 29 10.46 2.08 -18.27
CA LEU A 29 9.40 1.27 -17.68
C LEU A 29 8.41 2.25 -17.06
N LEU A 30 7.41 2.67 -17.83
CA LEU A 30 6.25 3.36 -17.29
C LEU A 30 5.50 2.31 -16.47
N ALA A 31 5.77 2.28 -15.16
CA ALA A 31 4.84 1.65 -14.22
C ALA A 31 3.47 2.25 -14.50
N THR A 32 2.48 1.42 -14.81
CA THR A 32 1.15 1.91 -15.15
C THR A 32 0.52 2.44 -13.88
N ALA A 33 0.25 3.75 -13.85
CA ALA A 33 -0.47 4.33 -12.73
C ALA A 33 -1.84 3.63 -12.58
N PHE A 34 -2.24 3.38 -11.33
CA PHE A 34 -3.53 2.77 -11.01
C PHE A 34 -4.69 3.44 -11.75
N ASP A 35 -5.44 2.66 -12.53
CA ASP A 35 -6.58 3.14 -13.31
C ASP A 35 -7.84 3.24 -12.43
N PHE A 36 -8.03 4.42 -11.87
CA PHE A 36 -9.19 4.70 -11.02
C PHE A 36 -10.53 4.60 -11.77
N ASP A 37 -10.57 4.89 -13.06
CA ASP A 37 -11.83 4.86 -13.82
C ASP A 37 -12.25 3.41 -14.09
N ALA A 38 -11.29 2.55 -14.44
CA ALA A 38 -11.52 1.11 -14.52
C ALA A 38 -11.96 0.53 -13.17
N PHE A 39 -11.36 0.98 -12.06
CA PHE A 39 -11.76 0.56 -10.72
C PHE A 39 -13.20 0.96 -10.37
N VAL A 40 -13.61 2.20 -10.66
CA VAL A 40 -15.00 2.66 -10.44
C VAL A 40 -16.00 1.85 -11.29
N GLN A 41 -15.66 1.54 -12.54
CA GLN A 41 -16.49 0.69 -13.39
C GLN A 41 -16.55 -0.76 -12.88
N LEU A 42 -15.45 -1.29 -12.34
CA LEU A 42 -15.45 -2.61 -11.70
C LEU A 42 -16.34 -2.62 -10.46
N ALA A 43 -16.28 -1.58 -9.63
CA ALA A 43 -17.15 -1.39 -8.47
C ALA A 43 -18.63 -1.38 -8.85
N ALA A 44 -19.01 -0.61 -9.89
CA ALA A 44 -20.37 -0.58 -10.41
C ALA A 44 -20.83 -1.98 -10.85
N ARG A 45 -20.00 -2.70 -11.60
CA ARG A 45 -20.34 -4.03 -12.12
C ARG A 45 -20.48 -5.10 -11.02
N ARG A 46 -19.63 -5.07 -9.99
CA ARG A 46 -19.58 -6.11 -8.96
C ARG A 46 -20.55 -5.86 -7.79
N TYR A 47 -20.80 -4.60 -7.45
CA TYR A 47 -21.57 -4.23 -6.25
C TYR A 47 -22.69 -3.19 -6.49
N GLY A 48 -22.82 -2.65 -7.69
CA GLY A 48 -23.90 -1.74 -8.07
C GLY A 48 -23.64 -0.27 -7.77
N ALA A 49 -24.67 0.55 -7.98
CA ALA A 49 -24.58 2.02 -8.04
C ALA A 49 -24.08 2.66 -6.72
N ARG A 50 -24.41 2.09 -5.56
CA ARG A 50 -23.91 2.60 -4.27
C ARG A 50 -22.39 2.51 -4.20
N THR A 51 -21.83 1.38 -4.56
CA THR A 51 -20.37 1.16 -4.50
C THR A 51 -19.65 1.95 -5.58
N GLU A 52 -20.26 2.11 -6.77
CA GLU A 52 -19.76 3.05 -7.78
C GLU A 52 -19.61 4.46 -7.21
N GLN A 53 -20.62 4.97 -6.50
CA GLN A 53 -20.57 6.29 -5.87
C GLN A 53 -19.45 6.38 -4.82
N VAL A 54 -19.32 5.37 -3.95
CA VAL A 54 -18.26 5.33 -2.92
C VAL A 54 -16.87 5.26 -3.56
N ALA A 55 -16.68 4.41 -4.57
CA ALA A 55 -15.43 4.32 -5.33
C ALA A 55 -15.09 5.63 -6.05
N GLY A 56 -16.10 6.33 -6.58
CA GLY A 56 -15.93 7.66 -7.18
C GLY A 56 -15.51 8.73 -6.15
N GLN A 57 -16.11 8.71 -4.96
CA GLN A 57 -15.70 9.58 -3.84
C GLN A 57 -14.26 9.27 -3.40
N TRP A 58 -13.91 7.99 -3.32
CA TRP A 58 -12.57 7.53 -2.99
C TRP A 58 -11.53 7.98 -4.03
N ARG A 59 -11.81 7.81 -5.33
CA ARG A 59 -10.97 8.35 -6.43
C ARG A 59 -10.73 9.85 -6.26
N ASN A 60 -11.80 10.62 -6.06
CA ASN A 60 -11.70 12.08 -5.91
C ASN A 60 -10.86 12.46 -4.68
N LEU A 61 -11.06 11.74 -3.56
CA LEU A 61 -10.28 11.92 -2.34
C LEU A 61 -8.79 11.69 -2.60
N LEU A 62 -8.41 10.57 -3.21
CA LEU A 62 -7.01 10.23 -3.44
C LEU A 62 -6.34 11.16 -4.45
N THR A 63 -7.06 11.53 -5.51
CA THR A 63 -6.57 12.49 -6.52
C THR A 63 -6.28 13.86 -5.88
N ALA A 64 -7.21 14.38 -5.07
CA ALA A 64 -7.00 15.64 -4.37
C ALA A 64 -5.88 15.55 -3.32
N SER A 65 -5.76 14.40 -2.65
CA SER A 65 -4.81 14.20 -1.56
C SER A 65 -3.34 14.25 -2.00
N ARG A 66 -3.02 13.91 -3.26
CA ARG A 66 -1.64 13.90 -3.77
C ARG A 66 -0.91 15.24 -3.66
N THR A 67 -1.65 16.35 -3.58
CA THR A 67 -1.09 17.71 -3.45
C THR A 67 -1.02 18.20 -2.00
N LEU A 68 -1.57 17.44 -1.05
CA LEU A 68 -1.62 17.83 0.36
C LEU A 68 -0.35 17.40 1.11
N PRO A 69 -0.05 18.02 2.27
CA PRO A 69 0.91 17.46 3.22
C PRO A 69 0.52 16.03 3.62
N GLU A 70 1.50 15.14 3.83
CA GLU A 70 1.22 13.71 4.09
C GLU A 70 0.27 13.49 5.27
N VAL A 71 0.46 14.20 6.39
CA VAL A 71 -0.41 14.11 7.58
C VAL A 71 -1.88 14.38 7.23
N GLU A 72 -2.14 15.31 6.32
CA GLU A 72 -3.49 15.62 5.86
C GLU A 72 -4.06 14.52 4.95
N ARG A 73 -3.22 13.85 4.15
CA ARG A 73 -3.62 12.66 3.37
C ARG A 73 -4.03 11.52 4.31
N VAL A 74 -3.20 11.25 5.31
CA VAL A 74 -3.41 10.23 6.34
C VAL A 74 -4.74 10.47 7.06
N ARG A 75 -4.97 11.70 7.52
CA ARG A 75 -6.22 12.09 8.19
C ARG A 75 -7.45 11.89 7.30
N LYS A 76 -7.39 12.37 6.05
CA LYS A 76 -8.52 12.26 5.11
C LYS A 76 -8.87 10.81 4.77
N VAL A 77 -7.87 9.94 4.59
CA VAL A 77 -8.09 8.51 4.34
C VAL A 77 -8.69 7.83 5.57
N ASN A 78 -8.18 8.14 6.77
CA ASN A 78 -8.72 7.60 8.02
C ASN A 78 -10.20 7.97 8.20
N ASP A 79 -10.51 9.26 8.03
CA ASP A 79 -11.87 9.79 8.15
C ASP A 79 -12.82 9.19 7.11
N PHE A 80 -12.34 8.94 5.88
CA PHE A 80 -13.16 8.37 4.82
C PHE A 80 -13.64 6.97 5.20
N PHE A 81 -12.75 6.03 5.51
CA PHE A 81 -13.17 4.66 5.82
C PHE A 81 -13.94 4.56 7.14
N ASN A 82 -13.57 5.34 8.15
CA ASN A 82 -14.31 5.37 9.42
C ASN A 82 -15.75 5.88 9.27
N ARG A 83 -16.07 6.62 8.21
CA ARG A 83 -17.43 7.07 7.89
C ARG A 83 -18.17 6.14 6.93
N GLN A 84 -17.46 5.57 5.96
CA GLN A 84 -18.08 4.76 4.89
C GLN A 84 -18.39 3.34 5.32
N ILE A 85 -17.62 2.79 6.27
CA ILE A 85 -17.67 1.38 6.63
C ILE A 85 -18.27 1.23 8.02
N THR A 86 -19.23 0.32 8.15
CA THR A 86 -19.80 -0.08 9.44
C THR A 86 -19.01 -1.26 9.99
N TYR A 87 -18.53 -1.17 11.24
CA TYR A 87 -17.88 -2.31 11.87
C TYR A 87 -18.85 -3.48 12.01
N LYS A 88 -18.45 -4.65 11.50
CA LYS A 88 -19.14 -5.93 11.63
C LYS A 88 -18.15 -7.07 11.54
N GLU A 89 -18.36 -8.13 12.30
CA GLU A 89 -17.51 -9.32 12.26
C GLU A 89 -17.62 -10.05 10.92
N ASP A 90 -16.56 -10.72 10.52
CA ASP A 90 -16.51 -11.47 9.25
C ASP A 90 -17.57 -12.56 9.12
N SER A 91 -17.98 -13.14 10.23
CA SER A 91 -19.05 -14.14 10.24
C SER A 91 -20.39 -13.56 9.76
N GLU A 92 -20.62 -12.26 9.98
CA GLU A 92 -21.81 -11.55 9.51
C GLU A 92 -21.66 -11.03 8.08
N VAL A 93 -20.46 -10.55 7.71
CA VAL A 93 -20.23 -9.89 6.40
C VAL A 93 -19.93 -10.92 5.30
N TRP A 94 -19.10 -11.91 5.63
CA TRP A 94 -18.50 -12.86 4.69
C TRP A 94 -18.92 -14.30 4.93
N GLY A 95 -19.57 -14.60 6.06
CA GLY A 95 -19.93 -15.98 6.45
C GLY A 95 -18.71 -16.85 6.76
N GLN A 96 -17.58 -16.22 7.09
CA GLN A 96 -16.31 -16.86 7.39
C GLN A 96 -15.81 -16.42 8.76
N SER A 97 -14.95 -17.21 9.39
CA SER A 97 -14.43 -16.86 10.71
C SER A 97 -13.40 -15.73 10.69
N ASP A 98 -12.70 -15.55 9.56
CA ASP A 98 -11.60 -14.59 9.37
C ASP A 98 -11.29 -14.51 7.85
N TYR A 99 -11.64 -13.39 7.24
CA TYR A 99 -11.58 -13.08 5.81
C TYR A 99 -11.10 -11.64 5.59
N TRP A 100 -9.88 -11.51 5.07
CA TRP A 100 -9.32 -10.20 4.77
C TRP A 100 -9.87 -9.67 3.45
N ALA A 101 -10.69 -8.62 3.48
CA ALA A 101 -11.31 -8.05 2.30
C ALA A 101 -10.37 -7.08 1.55
N THR A 102 -10.51 -7.02 0.23
CA THR A 102 -9.86 -5.97 -0.57
C THR A 102 -10.54 -4.60 -0.33
N PRO A 103 -9.88 -3.47 -0.64
CA PRO A 103 -10.54 -2.16 -0.57
C PRO A 103 -11.85 -2.09 -1.36
N LEU A 104 -11.92 -2.79 -2.50
CA LEU A 104 -13.12 -2.88 -3.32
C LEU A 104 -14.24 -3.65 -2.61
N GLU A 105 -13.91 -4.79 -2.01
CA GLU A 105 -14.85 -5.63 -1.27
C GLU A 105 -15.39 -4.92 -0.03
N THR A 106 -14.51 -4.27 0.74
CA THR A 106 -14.89 -3.45 1.91
C THR A 106 -15.84 -2.33 1.51
N MET A 107 -15.55 -1.56 0.44
CA MET A 107 -16.48 -0.57 -0.10
C MET A 107 -17.77 -1.19 -0.64
N GLY A 108 -17.66 -2.38 -1.24
CA GLY A 108 -18.76 -3.16 -1.82
C GLY A 108 -19.80 -3.57 -0.78
N ARG A 109 -19.35 -4.05 0.38
CA ARG A 109 -20.21 -4.39 1.50
C ARG A 109 -20.62 -3.16 2.32
N GLY A 110 -19.78 -2.13 2.36
CA GLY A 110 -19.93 -1.01 3.29
C GLY A 110 -19.83 -1.45 4.76
N ALA A 111 -19.26 -2.61 5.00
CA ALA A 111 -19.05 -3.22 6.30
C ALA A 111 -17.82 -4.13 6.26
N GLY A 112 -17.18 -4.30 7.41
CA GLY A 112 -15.99 -5.12 7.62
C GLY A 112 -15.52 -4.99 9.07
N ASP A 113 -14.55 -5.78 9.47
CA ASP A 113 -13.99 -5.76 10.82
C ASP A 113 -12.68 -4.94 10.87
N CYS A 114 -11.80 -5.17 11.85
CA CYS A 114 -10.66 -4.29 12.08
C CYS A 114 -9.60 -4.30 10.96
N GLU A 115 -9.28 -5.47 10.41
CA GLU A 115 -8.31 -5.59 9.32
C GLU A 115 -8.81 -4.95 8.04
N ASP A 116 -10.09 -5.07 7.72
CA ASP A 116 -10.67 -4.53 6.49
C ASP A 116 -10.49 -3.00 6.43
N PHE A 117 -10.69 -2.32 7.57
CA PHE A 117 -10.41 -0.90 7.69
C PHE A 117 -8.92 -0.60 7.54
N ALA A 118 -8.07 -1.34 8.24
CA ALA A 118 -6.63 -1.09 8.22
C ALA A 118 -6.03 -1.31 6.82
N ILE A 119 -6.44 -2.37 6.13
CA ILE A 119 -6.00 -2.73 4.78
C ILE A 119 -6.51 -1.72 3.75
N ALA A 120 -7.79 -1.33 3.84
CA ALA A 120 -8.33 -0.32 2.93
C ALA A 120 -7.62 1.03 3.09
N LYS A 121 -7.31 1.45 4.32
CA LYS A 121 -6.50 2.65 4.60
C LYS A 121 -5.07 2.50 4.07
N TYR A 122 -4.43 1.35 4.25
CA TYR A 122 -3.05 1.08 3.82
C TYR A 122 -2.90 1.28 2.31
N PHE A 123 -3.68 0.58 1.50
CA PHE A 123 -3.58 0.68 0.04
C PHE A 123 -4.00 2.06 -0.48
N SER A 124 -4.97 2.70 0.18
CA SER A 124 -5.36 4.07 -0.16
C SER A 124 -4.21 5.06 0.03
N LEU A 125 -3.42 4.90 1.09
CA LEU A 125 -2.27 5.77 1.35
C LEU A 125 -1.11 5.50 0.39
N LEU A 126 -0.88 4.24 0.00
CA LEU A 126 0.05 3.92 -1.09
C LEU A 126 -0.36 4.62 -2.39
N LEU A 127 -1.63 4.54 -2.77
CA LEU A 127 -2.16 5.19 -3.98
C LEU A 127 -2.16 6.73 -3.89
N ALA A 128 -2.21 7.28 -2.67
CA ALA A 128 -1.99 8.70 -2.37
C ALA A 128 -0.51 9.12 -2.35
N GLY A 129 0.40 8.18 -2.64
CA GLY A 129 1.84 8.43 -2.81
C GLY A 129 2.66 8.39 -1.53
N LEU A 130 2.15 7.79 -0.44
CA LEU A 130 2.99 7.51 0.73
C LEU A 130 3.87 6.29 0.44
N PRO A 131 5.14 6.31 0.87
CA PRO A 131 6.03 5.17 0.66
C PRO A 131 5.64 4.02 1.61
N ALA A 132 5.77 2.79 1.13
CA ALA A 132 5.32 1.60 1.85
C ALA A 132 6.10 1.33 3.14
N ASP A 133 7.38 1.70 3.19
CA ASP A 133 8.24 1.57 4.37
C ASP A 133 7.78 2.44 5.57
N ARG A 134 6.95 3.46 5.31
CA ARG A 134 6.35 4.35 6.32
C ARG A 134 4.94 3.92 6.74
N LEU A 135 4.46 2.77 6.27
CA LEU A 135 3.14 2.23 6.59
C LEU A 135 3.25 0.77 7.02
N ARG A 136 2.66 0.43 8.19
CA ARG A 136 2.64 -0.96 8.67
C ARG A 136 1.28 -1.32 9.25
N LEU A 137 0.66 -2.36 8.71
CA LEU A 137 -0.46 -3.04 9.36
C LEU A 137 0.06 -3.69 10.64
N THR A 138 -0.57 -3.40 11.77
CA THR A 138 -0.10 -3.84 13.08
C THR A 138 -1.18 -4.61 13.80
N TYR A 139 -0.88 -5.87 14.09
CA TYR A 139 -1.73 -6.71 14.92
C TYR A 139 -1.43 -6.42 16.38
N VAL A 140 -2.48 -6.12 17.15
CA VAL A 140 -2.38 -5.68 18.54
C VAL A 140 -3.37 -6.45 19.42
N LYS A 141 -3.08 -6.47 20.72
CA LYS A 141 -4.07 -6.79 21.75
C LYS A 141 -4.69 -5.48 22.23
N ALA A 142 -5.97 -5.28 21.97
CA ALA A 142 -6.70 -4.06 22.34
C ALA A 142 -7.50 -4.27 23.62
N LYS A 143 -7.38 -3.34 24.58
CA LYS A 143 -8.16 -3.32 25.82
C LYS A 143 -9.47 -2.55 25.63
N ILE A 144 -10.59 -3.26 25.64
CA ILE A 144 -11.91 -2.66 25.37
C ILE A 144 -12.50 -2.06 26.64
N GLY A 145 -12.87 -0.78 26.60
CA GLY A 145 -13.25 -0.01 27.80
C GLY A 145 -12.08 0.80 28.40
N GLY A 146 -10.96 0.90 27.69
CA GLY A 146 -9.81 1.73 28.04
C GLY A 146 -8.71 0.98 28.79
N ARG A 147 -7.63 1.69 29.14
CA ARG A 147 -6.35 1.10 29.63
C ARG A 147 -6.47 0.21 30.87
N TYR A 148 -7.49 0.42 31.70
CA TYR A 148 -7.76 -0.35 32.92
C TYR A 148 -8.71 -1.53 32.71
N SER A 149 -9.18 -1.76 31.48
CA SER A 149 -10.00 -2.93 31.18
C SER A 149 -9.18 -4.22 31.27
N ASN A 150 -9.85 -5.25 31.78
CA ASN A 150 -9.36 -6.63 31.80
C ASN A 150 -9.84 -7.43 30.58
N ILE A 151 -10.62 -6.82 29.70
CA ILE A 151 -11.08 -7.44 28.44
C ILE A 151 -10.10 -7.04 27.35
N SER A 152 -9.38 -8.03 26.83
CA SER A 152 -8.47 -7.86 25.71
C SER A 152 -8.96 -8.66 24.52
N ILE A 153 -9.04 -8.03 23.35
CA ILE A 153 -9.36 -8.68 22.08
C ILE A 153 -8.20 -8.55 21.10
N ALA A 154 -8.16 -9.44 20.12
CA ALA A 154 -7.38 -9.25 18.91
C ALA A 154 -7.90 -8.03 18.15
N HIS A 155 -7.00 -7.22 17.60
CA HIS A 155 -7.36 -6.04 16.82
C HIS A 155 -6.26 -5.74 15.79
N MET A 156 -6.61 -5.08 14.70
CA MET A 156 -5.65 -4.58 13.71
C MET A 156 -5.79 -3.07 13.52
N VAL A 157 -4.66 -2.39 13.47
CA VAL A 157 -4.55 -0.96 13.20
C VAL A 157 -3.52 -0.69 12.11
N LEU A 158 -3.55 0.50 11.51
CA LEU A 158 -2.50 0.96 10.61
C LEU A 158 -1.59 1.94 11.34
N GLY A 159 -0.29 1.63 11.40
CA GLY A 159 0.75 2.56 11.85
C GLY A 159 1.30 3.36 10.68
N TYR A 160 1.26 4.69 10.79
CA TYR A 160 1.95 5.62 9.89
C TYR A 160 3.16 6.20 10.60
N TYR A 161 4.33 6.10 9.98
CA TYR A 161 5.61 6.56 10.50
C TYR A 161 5.98 7.89 9.84
N PRO A 162 5.98 9.05 10.55
CA PRO A 162 6.44 10.33 10.01
C PRO A 162 7.89 10.30 9.48
N GLU A 163 8.71 9.44 10.05
CA GLU A 163 10.01 9.01 9.52
C GLU A 163 10.16 7.52 9.84
N THR A 164 10.92 6.75 9.05
CA THR A 164 10.96 5.26 9.14
C THR A 164 11.30 4.71 10.54
N ASN A 165 11.97 5.50 11.39
CA ASN A 165 12.33 5.15 12.78
C ASN A 165 11.57 5.93 13.86
N ASP A 166 10.62 6.77 13.48
CA ASP A 166 9.81 7.53 14.43
C ASP A 166 8.78 6.65 15.13
N GLU A 167 8.20 7.21 16.19
CA GLU A 167 7.00 6.67 16.78
C GLU A 167 5.84 6.72 15.76
N PRO A 168 5.09 5.61 15.56
CA PRO A 168 3.99 5.63 14.63
C PRO A 168 2.78 6.39 15.19
N LEU A 169 2.11 7.09 14.29
CA LEU A 169 0.74 7.55 14.46
C LEU A 169 -0.22 6.41 14.12
N ILE A 170 -1.20 6.17 14.99
CA ILE A 170 -2.13 5.04 14.88
C ILE A 170 -3.43 5.48 14.22
N LEU A 171 -3.76 4.82 13.10
CA LEU A 171 -5.05 4.91 12.43
C LEU A 171 -5.89 3.70 12.82
N ASP A 172 -7.03 3.96 13.43
CA ASP A 172 -7.89 2.95 14.06
C ASP A 172 -9.35 3.17 13.63
N ASN A 173 -10.15 2.11 13.67
CA ASN A 173 -11.61 2.18 13.49
C ASN A 173 -12.36 2.30 14.82
N LEU A 174 -11.75 1.91 15.96
CA LEU A 174 -12.35 2.07 17.29
C LEU A 174 -12.27 3.52 17.80
N LEU A 175 -11.18 4.22 17.45
CA LEU A 175 -10.99 5.65 17.75
C LEU A 175 -10.65 6.40 16.47
N ALA A 176 -11.46 7.40 16.13
CA ALA A 176 -11.25 8.19 14.92
C ALA A 176 -10.02 9.11 15.03
N ASP A 177 -9.71 9.58 16.24
CA ASP A 177 -8.53 10.43 16.49
C ASP A 177 -7.24 9.66 16.20
N ILE A 178 -6.42 10.21 15.30
CA ILE A 178 -5.07 9.71 15.06
C ILE A 178 -4.18 10.16 16.21
N ARG A 179 -3.55 9.21 16.89
CA ARG A 179 -2.71 9.46 18.06
C ARG A 179 -1.37 8.73 17.96
N PRO A 180 -0.28 9.27 18.53
CA PRO A 180 0.96 8.52 18.72
C PRO A 180 0.72 7.23 19.49
N ALA A 181 1.49 6.18 19.20
CA ALA A 181 1.36 4.88 19.85
C ALA A 181 1.46 4.93 21.39
N SER A 182 2.32 5.79 21.94
CA SER A 182 2.47 6.07 23.38
C SER A 182 1.21 6.64 24.02
N GLN A 183 0.35 7.29 23.24
CA GLN A 183 -0.95 7.80 23.67
C GLN A 183 -2.09 6.78 23.46
N ARG A 184 -1.74 5.54 23.07
CA ARG A 184 -2.65 4.39 22.94
C ARG A 184 -2.24 3.23 23.86
N PRO A 185 -2.19 3.44 25.20
CA PRO A 185 -1.81 2.39 26.16
C PRO A 185 -2.83 1.24 26.24
N ASP A 186 -3.98 1.38 25.58
CA ASP A 186 -4.96 0.33 25.37
C ASP A 186 -4.52 -0.69 24.32
N LEU A 187 -3.54 -0.37 23.47
CA LEU A 187 -3.04 -1.26 22.41
C LEU A 187 -1.67 -1.82 22.77
N THR A 188 -1.53 -3.14 22.75
CA THR A 188 -0.24 -3.82 22.93
C THR A 188 0.15 -4.51 21.61
N PRO A 189 1.19 -4.05 20.90
CA PRO A 189 1.59 -4.65 19.62
C PRO A 189 2.10 -6.09 19.78
N VAL A 190 1.82 -6.91 18.77
CA VAL A 190 2.28 -8.31 18.68
C VAL A 190 3.23 -8.46 17.50
N PHE A 191 2.80 -8.06 16.30
CA PHE A 191 3.62 -8.00 15.10
C PHE A 191 3.08 -6.94 14.14
N SER A 192 3.90 -6.52 13.19
CA SER A 192 3.50 -5.60 12.12
C SER A 192 4.04 -6.06 10.77
N PHE A 193 3.38 -5.69 9.69
CA PHE A 193 3.75 -6.09 8.34
C PHE A 193 3.26 -5.09 7.31
N ASN A 194 3.83 -5.17 6.11
CA ASN A 194 3.37 -4.45 4.93
C ASN A 194 3.62 -5.32 3.67
N THR A 195 3.54 -4.74 2.48
CA THR A 195 3.84 -5.45 1.23
C THR A 195 5.29 -5.90 1.10
N GLU A 196 6.22 -5.29 1.85
CA GLU A 196 7.67 -5.50 1.73
C GLU A 196 8.23 -6.45 2.79
N GLY A 197 7.65 -6.47 4.00
CA GLY A 197 8.20 -7.25 5.10
C GLY A 197 7.27 -7.44 6.30
N LEU A 198 7.70 -8.34 7.17
CA LEU A 198 7.08 -8.68 8.45
C LEU A 198 8.07 -8.43 9.59
N TRP A 199 7.62 -7.80 10.67
CA TRP A 199 8.40 -7.46 11.86
C TRP A 199 7.70 -7.97 13.11
N VAL A 200 8.47 -8.59 14.02
CA VAL A 200 7.96 -9.09 15.30
C VAL A 200 8.60 -8.30 16.44
N GLY A 201 7.80 -7.88 17.42
CA GLY A 201 8.25 -7.10 18.59
C GLY A 201 8.03 -5.58 18.47
N ASN A 202 8.27 -4.87 19.58
CA ASN A 202 7.77 -3.52 19.83
C ASN A 202 8.75 -2.37 19.54
N ALA A 203 9.92 -2.64 18.94
CA ALA A 203 10.95 -1.63 18.73
C ALA A 203 10.89 -1.03 17.30
N PRO A 204 11.15 0.29 17.14
CA PRO A 204 11.56 0.85 15.85
C PRO A 204 12.81 0.09 15.39
N GLY A 205 12.72 -0.65 14.29
CA GLY A 205 13.78 -1.56 13.85
C GLY A 205 13.67 -3.00 14.38
N GLY A 206 12.46 -3.47 14.74
CA GLY A 206 12.21 -4.88 15.06
C GLY A 206 12.88 -5.84 14.07
N THR A 207 13.24 -7.04 14.51
CA THR A 207 13.92 -8.00 13.65
C THR A 207 13.00 -8.38 12.50
N SER A 208 13.44 -8.18 11.26
CA SER A 208 12.72 -8.68 10.10
C SER A 208 12.53 -10.18 10.25
N ALA A 209 11.29 -10.62 10.23
CA ALA A 209 10.91 -12.03 10.22
C ALA A 209 10.81 -12.56 8.76
N GLY A 210 11.22 -11.77 7.76
CA GLY A 210 11.17 -12.12 6.35
C GLY A 210 9.95 -11.54 5.63
N SER A 211 9.57 -12.15 4.50
CA SER A 211 8.48 -11.67 3.64
C SER A 211 7.09 -11.95 4.25
N SER A 212 6.20 -10.97 4.19
CA SER A 212 4.79 -11.10 4.58
C SER A 212 4.05 -12.15 3.77
N THR A 213 4.31 -12.20 2.45
CA THR A 213 3.58 -13.10 1.54
C THR A 213 3.95 -14.57 1.70
N SER A 214 5.12 -14.87 2.29
CA SER A 214 5.50 -16.25 2.61
C SER A 214 4.92 -16.73 3.94
N ARG A 215 4.64 -15.81 4.89
CA ARG A 215 4.19 -16.16 6.24
C ARG A 215 2.69 -15.96 6.48
N LEU A 216 2.03 -15.09 5.72
CA LEU A 216 0.63 -14.73 5.91
C LEU A 216 -0.19 -15.18 4.69
N SER A 217 -0.82 -16.35 4.78
CA SER A 217 -1.61 -16.93 3.67
C SER A 217 -2.77 -16.02 3.23
N ARG A 218 -3.48 -15.40 4.19
CA ARG A 218 -4.58 -14.46 3.93
C ARG A 218 -4.12 -13.21 3.21
N TRP A 219 -2.98 -12.66 3.61
CA TRP A 219 -2.37 -11.52 2.92
C TRP A 219 -2.05 -11.85 1.47
N ARG A 220 -1.46 -13.02 1.21
CA ARG A 220 -1.16 -13.47 -0.15
C ARG A 220 -2.43 -13.70 -0.99
N ASP A 221 -3.48 -14.28 -0.42
CA ASP A 221 -4.77 -14.44 -1.10
C ASP A 221 -5.38 -13.08 -1.47
N LEU A 222 -5.40 -12.15 -0.51
CA LEU A 222 -5.86 -10.78 -0.72
C LEU A 222 -5.11 -10.10 -1.86
N LEU A 223 -3.77 -10.16 -1.87
CA LEU A 223 -2.97 -9.57 -2.95
C LEU A 223 -3.30 -10.20 -4.31
N SER A 224 -3.55 -11.51 -4.35
CA SER A 224 -3.97 -12.19 -5.57
C SER A 224 -5.31 -11.67 -6.09
N ARG A 225 -6.27 -11.39 -5.21
CA ARG A 225 -7.58 -10.81 -5.58
C ARG A 225 -7.45 -9.36 -6.00
N MET A 226 -6.64 -8.56 -5.29
CA MET A 226 -6.37 -7.17 -5.65
C MET A 226 -5.72 -7.02 -7.02
N LYS A 227 -4.88 -7.97 -7.44
CA LYS A 227 -4.32 -7.96 -8.80
C LYS A 227 -5.40 -8.03 -9.88
N ALA A 228 -6.47 -8.80 -9.65
CA ALA A 228 -7.61 -8.83 -10.55
C ALA A 228 -8.46 -7.54 -10.53
N GLU A 229 -8.24 -6.68 -9.52
CA GLU A 229 -8.92 -5.40 -9.31
C GLU A 229 -8.09 -4.20 -9.79
N GLY A 230 -6.91 -4.44 -10.39
CA GLY A 230 -6.07 -3.42 -11.00
C GLY A 230 -4.94 -2.89 -10.11
N PHE A 231 -4.67 -3.51 -8.96
CA PHE A 231 -3.49 -3.22 -8.14
C PHE A 231 -2.27 -3.98 -8.68
N GLU A 232 -1.09 -3.34 -8.62
CA GLU A 232 0.20 -3.94 -8.99
C GLU A 232 0.92 -4.60 -7.80
#